data_AF-A0AAV5K0W1-F1
#
_entry.id   AF-A0AAV5K0W1-F1
#
_cell.length_a   1.000
_cell.length_b   1.000
_cell.length_c   1.000
_cell.angle_alpha   90.00
_cell.angle_beta   90.00
_cell.angle_gamma   90.00
#
_symmetry.space_group_name_H-M   'P 1'
#
loop_
_entity.id
_entity.type
_entity.pdbx_description
1 polymer ?
#
loop_
_entity_poly.entity_id
_entity_poly.type
_entity_poly.pdbx_seq_one_letter_code
_entity_poly.pdbx_strand_id
1 'polypeptide(L)'
;MIKSSKDTRYAVDSVVTHDGLKFPCWALPDLMSFPLRLGKEAYEKLDVIGIDEAQFFEDLYDFCCKAADEDGKTVIVAGLDGDYMRRRFGSVLEVVPLADTVTKLTARCELCGKKAFFTFRKTQEKETELIGGADVYMPVCRQHYVSGHGVIEAAKTVLESPKIENEANLLAASAI
;
A
#
# COMPACT_ATOMS: atom_id res chain seq x y z
N MET A 1 10.13 -7.32 15.77
CA MET A 1 9.32 -6.46 14.87
C MET A 1 10.25 -5.89 13.80
N ILE A 2 9.92 -6.10 12.54
CA ILE A 2 10.64 -5.63 11.35
C ILE A 2 9.69 -4.71 10.58
N LYS A 3 10.22 -3.62 10.01
CA LYS A 3 9.50 -2.78 9.04
C LYS A 3 10.36 -2.55 7.81
N SER A 4 9.75 -2.29 6.67
CA SER A 4 10.50 -1.89 5.48
C SER A 4 11.15 -0.52 5.69
N SER A 5 12.42 -0.39 5.30
CA SER A 5 13.11 0.90 5.27
C SER A 5 12.53 1.86 4.22
N LYS A 6 11.72 1.36 3.29
CA LYS A 6 10.96 2.19 2.35
C LYS A 6 9.83 2.96 3.05
N ASP A 7 9.35 2.51 4.21
CA ASP A 7 8.33 3.23 4.98
C ASP A 7 8.92 4.23 5.98
N THR A 8 8.90 5.51 5.59
CA THR A 8 9.40 6.64 6.40
C THR A 8 8.30 7.50 7.03
N ARG A 9 7.02 7.10 6.98
CA ARG A 9 5.87 7.96 7.31
C ARG A 9 5.84 8.50 8.74
N TYR A 10 6.29 7.70 9.72
CA TYR A 10 6.13 8.03 11.14
C TYR A 10 7.44 8.11 11.92
N ALA A 11 8.35 7.15 11.72
CA ALA A 11 9.66 7.10 12.36
C ALA A 11 10.53 6.03 11.69
N VAL A 12 11.85 6.23 11.71
CA VAL A 12 12.83 5.27 11.16
C VAL A 12 12.94 4.04 12.05
N ASP A 13 13.00 4.20 13.38
CA ASP A 13 13.31 3.12 14.33
C ASP A 13 12.09 2.59 15.12
N SER A 14 10.88 2.99 14.74
CA SER A 14 9.67 2.46 15.37
C SER A 14 8.54 2.25 14.37
N VAL A 15 7.75 1.20 14.62
CA VAL A 15 6.42 1.08 14.04
C VAL A 15 5.48 1.88 14.90
N VAL A 16 4.77 2.80 14.26
CA VAL A 16 3.79 3.67 14.88
C VAL A 16 2.43 3.31 14.31
N THR A 17 1.57 2.79 15.17
CA THR A 17 0.17 2.58 14.80
C THR A 17 -0.54 3.92 14.64
N HIS A 18 -1.62 3.94 13.85
CA HIS A 18 -2.45 5.14 13.72
C HIS A 18 -3.00 5.65 15.08
N ASP A 19 -3.16 4.75 16.07
CA ASP A 19 -3.60 5.07 17.42
C ASP A 19 -2.47 5.57 18.34
N GLY A 20 -1.27 5.78 17.80
CA GLY A 20 -0.14 6.41 18.49
C GLY A 20 0.74 5.48 19.32
N LEU A 21 0.45 4.16 19.34
CA LEU A 21 1.34 3.18 19.98
C LEU A 21 2.63 3.02 19.16
N LYS A 22 3.77 2.99 19.85
CA LYS A 22 5.10 2.82 19.26
C LYS A 22 5.76 1.53 19.73
N PHE A 23 6.25 0.75 18.79
CA PHE A 23 7.02 -0.46 19.06
C PHE A 23 8.42 -0.35 18.45
N PRO A 24 9.50 -0.75 19.16
CA PRO A 24 10.83 -0.83 18.59
C PRO A 24 10.82 -1.77 17.38
N CYS A 25 11.48 -1.38 16.29
CA CYS A 25 11.56 -2.21 15.11
C CYS A 25 12.92 -2.13 14.41
N TRP A 26 13.24 -3.19 13.66
CA TRP A 26 14.35 -3.20 12.73
C TRP A 26 13.86 -2.69 11.37
N ALA A 27 14.34 -1.52 10.96
CA ALA A 27 14.09 -1.01 9.61
C ALA A 27 15.07 -1.63 8.62
N LEU A 28 14.56 -2.44 7.70
CA LEU A 28 15.36 -3.24 6.79
C LEU A 28 14.97 -3.02 5.32
N PRO A 29 15.94 -3.04 4.39
CA PRO A 29 15.63 -3.03 2.96
C PRO A 29 15.13 -4.39 2.44
N ASP A 30 15.57 -5.48 3.08
CA ASP A 30 15.26 -6.87 2.75
C ASP A 30 15.15 -7.70 4.04
N LEU A 31 14.32 -8.74 4.04
CA LEU A 31 14.09 -9.60 5.20
C LEU A 31 15.22 -10.62 5.39
N MET A 32 15.82 -11.10 4.30
CA MET A 32 16.85 -12.13 4.33
C MET A 32 18.15 -11.69 5.04
N SER A 33 18.43 -10.38 5.13
CA SER A 33 19.53 -9.85 5.93
C SER A 33 19.24 -9.77 7.43
N PHE A 34 18.00 -10.00 7.88
CA PHE A 34 17.62 -9.88 9.30
C PHE A 34 18.47 -10.75 10.24
N PRO A 35 18.68 -12.06 9.99
CA PRO A 35 19.49 -12.89 10.88
C PRO A 35 20.92 -12.38 11.05
N LEU A 36 21.51 -11.85 9.98
CA LEU A 36 22.86 -11.30 10.01
C LEU A 36 22.92 -9.97 10.77
N ARG A 37 21.95 -9.08 10.53
CA ARG A 37 21.90 -7.75 11.18
C ARG A 37 21.58 -7.81 12.66
N LEU A 38 20.72 -8.73 13.07
CA LEU A 38 20.43 -8.98 14.47
C LEU A 38 21.60 -9.71 15.17
N GLY A 39 22.35 -10.51 14.41
CA GLY A 39 23.34 -11.44 14.90
C GLY A 39 22.76 -12.84 15.06
N LYS A 40 23.47 -13.85 14.53
CA LYS A 40 22.96 -15.21 14.40
C LYS A 40 22.46 -15.80 15.73
N GLU A 41 23.25 -15.66 16.80
CA GLU A 41 22.88 -16.16 18.13
C GLU A 41 21.63 -15.48 18.71
N ALA A 42 21.42 -14.20 18.39
CA ALA A 42 20.24 -13.47 18.84
C ALA A 42 19.01 -13.86 18.01
N TYR A 43 19.18 -14.08 16.70
CA TYR A 43 18.13 -14.59 15.82
C TYR A 43 17.66 -16.00 16.22
N GLU A 44 18.59 -16.90 16.53
CA GLU A 44 18.27 -18.28 16.95
C GLU A 44 17.39 -18.31 18.20
N LYS A 45 17.55 -17.33 19.11
CA LYS A 45 16.74 -17.17 20.34
C LYS A 45 15.37 -16.53 20.14
N LEU A 46 15.05 -16.06 18.94
CA LEU A 46 13.71 -15.55 18.66
C LEU A 46 12.72 -16.71 18.57
N ASP A 47 11.55 -16.55 19.16
CA ASP A 47 10.42 -17.46 18.95
C ASP A 47 9.43 -16.88 17.92
N VAL A 48 9.28 -15.56 17.89
CA VAL A 48 8.28 -14.85 17.11
C VAL A 48 8.89 -13.69 16.32
N ILE A 49 8.55 -13.60 15.03
CA ILE A 49 8.97 -12.54 14.12
C ILE A 49 7.73 -11.84 13.57
N GLY A 50 7.54 -10.57 13.96
CA GLY A 50 6.52 -9.70 13.37
C GLY A 50 7.11 -8.88 12.22
N ILE A 51 6.45 -8.89 11.07
CA ILE A 51 6.77 -8.13 9.85
C ILE A 51 5.62 -7.18 9.57
N ASP A 52 5.90 -5.89 9.53
CA ASP A 52 4.92 -4.85 9.18
C ASP A 52 5.23 -4.23 7.82
N GLU A 53 4.19 -3.72 7.17
CA GLU A 53 4.22 -3.18 5.81
C GLU A 53 4.85 -4.15 4.79
N ALA A 54 4.46 -5.43 4.92
CA ALA A 54 5.08 -6.55 4.23
C ALA A 54 5.03 -6.47 2.69
N GLN A 55 4.09 -5.68 2.12
CA GLN A 55 3.99 -5.47 0.68
C GLN A 55 5.22 -4.81 0.05
N PHE A 56 6.11 -4.21 0.85
CA PHE A 56 7.35 -3.59 0.37
C PHE A 56 8.55 -4.54 0.30
N PHE A 57 8.43 -5.78 0.81
CA PHE A 57 9.50 -6.77 0.79
C PHE A 57 9.30 -7.75 -0.36
N GLU A 58 10.24 -7.74 -1.30
CA GLU A 58 10.24 -8.66 -2.46
C GLU A 58 10.65 -10.09 -2.07
N ASP A 59 11.39 -10.24 -0.97
CA ASP A 59 11.88 -11.50 -0.43
C ASP A 59 10.97 -12.08 0.68
N LEU A 60 9.73 -11.58 0.80
CA LEU A 60 8.77 -12.01 1.83
C LEU A 60 8.48 -13.51 1.78
N TYR A 61 8.26 -14.06 0.59
CA TYR A 61 7.95 -15.48 0.42
C TYR A 61 9.10 -16.36 0.91
N ASP A 62 10.30 -16.13 0.40
CA ASP A 62 11.49 -16.91 0.74
C ASP A 62 11.84 -16.79 2.23
N PHE A 63 11.70 -15.59 2.80
CA PHE A 63 11.90 -15.38 4.23
C PHE A 63 10.88 -16.16 5.07
N CYS A 64 9.61 -16.16 4.70
CA CYS A 64 8.57 -16.91 5.42
C CYS A 64 8.84 -18.42 5.39
N CYS A 65 9.16 -18.99 4.23
CA CYS A 65 9.54 -20.41 4.12
C CYS A 65 10.71 -20.73 5.05
N LYS A 66 11.79 -19.95 4.98
CA LYS A 66 12.96 -20.18 5.82
C LYS A 66 12.65 -20.05 7.31
N ALA A 67 12.05 -18.93 7.72
CA ALA A 67 11.81 -18.65 9.12
C ALA A 67 10.81 -19.63 9.75
N ALA A 68 9.72 -19.94 9.06
CA ALA A 68 8.67 -20.81 9.59
C ALA A 68 9.03 -22.30 9.44
N ASP A 69 9.39 -22.74 8.23
CA ASP A 69 9.53 -24.17 7.93
C ASP A 69 10.90 -24.74 8.35
N GLU A 70 11.97 -23.95 8.21
CA GLU A 70 13.34 -24.41 8.50
C GLU A 70 13.80 -24.01 9.91
N ASP A 71 13.58 -22.75 10.31
CA ASP A 71 14.07 -22.20 11.57
C ASP A 71 13.08 -22.37 12.75
N GLY A 72 11.88 -22.87 12.48
CA GLY A 72 10.84 -23.15 13.48
C GLY A 72 10.28 -21.91 14.18
N LYS A 73 10.24 -20.76 13.51
CA LYS A 73 9.77 -19.48 14.06
C LYS A 73 8.28 -19.27 13.79
N THR A 74 7.59 -18.65 14.73
CA THR A 74 6.25 -18.10 14.46
C THR A 74 6.39 -16.77 13.73
N VAL A 75 5.86 -16.67 12.51
CA VAL A 75 5.92 -15.44 11.71
C VAL A 75 4.54 -14.78 11.65
N ILE A 76 4.47 -13.50 12.02
CA ILE A 76 3.25 -12.68 11.94
C ILE A 76 3.48 -11.62 10.87
N VAL A 77 2.69 -11.69 9.79
CA VAL A 77 2.82 -10.78 8.64
C VAL A 77 1.64 -9.82 8.61
N ALA A 78 1.93 -8.51 8.59
CA ALA A 78 0.96 -7.45 8.36
C ALA A 78 1.36 -6.67 7.09
N GLY A 79 0.39 -6.46 6.20
CA GLY A 79 0.61 -5.73 4.95
C GLY A 79 -0.69 -5.53 4.17
N LEU A 80 -0.62 -4.69 3.17
CA LEU A 80 -1.74 -4.43 2.26
C LEU A 80 -1.86 -5.58 1.26
N ASP A 81 -3.06 -6.15 1.13
CA ASP A 81 -3.34 -7.22 0.16
C ASP A 81 -3.51 -6.69 -1.27
N GLY A 82 -3.82 -5.39 -1.41
CA GLY A 82 -3.88 -4.73 -2.70
C GLY A 82 -3.49 -3.25 -2.68
N ASP A 83 -3.06 -2.76 -3.85
CA ASP A 83 -2.72 -1.36 -4.09
C ASP A 83 -3.98 -0.49 -4.25
N TYR A 84 -3.78 0.81 -4.50
CA TYR A 84 -4.90 1.75 -4.71
C TYR A 84 -5.76 1.42 -5.95
N MET A 85 -5.26 0.57 -6.85
CA MET A 85 -5.97 0.06 -8.04
C MET A 85 -6.65 -1.31 -7.79
N ARG A 86 -6.59 -1.85 -6.56
CA ARG A 86 -7.03 -3.21 -6.17
C ARG A 86 -6.29 -4.34 -6.88
N ARG A 87 -5.07 -4.08 -7.35
CA ARG A 87 -4.15 -5.11 -7.85
C ARG A 87 -3.34 -5.66 -6.67
N ARG A 88 -2.74 -6.84 -6.84
CA ARG A 88 -1.82 -7.39 -5.83
C ARG A 88 -0.75 -6.36 -5.46
N PHE A 89 -0.46 -6.22 -4.16
CA PHE A 89 0.62 -5.35 -3.69
C PHE A 89 1.75 -6.22 -3.15
N GLY A 90 2.88 -6.22 -3.87
CA GLY A 90 4.04 -7.04 -3.54
C GLY A 90 3.69 -8.51 -3.44
N SER A 91 4.36 -9.20 -2.51
CA SER A 91 4.25 -10.65 -2.31
C SER A 91 3.33 -11.06 -1.15
N VAL A 92 2.53 -10.13 -0.58
CA VAL A 92 1.63 -10.44 0.56
C VAL A 92 0.64 -11.56 0.22
N LEU A 93 0.12 -11.58 -1.02
CA LEU A 93 -0.79 -12.65 -1.44
C LEU A 93 -0.08 -13.98 -1.71
N GLU A 94 1.24 -13.97 -1.93
CA GLU A 94 2.04 -15.15 -2.25
C GLU A 94 2.31 -15.99 -0.99
N VAL A 95 2.27 -15.39 0.20
CA VAL A 95 2.41 -16.11 1.48
C VAL A 95 1.10 -16.68 2.02
N VAL A 96 -0.05 -16.40 1.40
CA VAL A 96 -1.35 -16.94 1.82
C VAL A 96 -1.38 -18.47 1.82
N PRO A 97 -0.85 -19.19 0.81
CA PRO A 97 -0.78 -20.65 0.83
C PRO A 97 0.14 -21.24 1.91
N LEU A 98 1.10 -20.45 2.41
CA LEU A 98 2.00 -20.84 3.49
C LEU A 98 1.37 -20.62 4.87
N ALA A 99 0.41 -19.72 4.98
CA ALA A 99 -0.10 -19.23 6.25
C ALA A 99 -1.08 -20.20 6.92
N ASP A 100 -0.82 -20.53 8.18
CA ASP A 100 -1.76 -21.29 9.03
C ASP A 100 -3.08 -20.53 9.27
N THR A 101 -3.04 -19.20 9.26
CA THR A 101 -4.20 -18.34 9.48
C THR A 101 -4.08 -17.05 8.69
N VAL A 102 -5.17 -16.64 8.06
CA VAL A 102 -5.26 -15.38 7.32
C VAL A 102 -6.45 -14.58 7.83
N THR A 103 -6.20 -13.35 8.28
CA THR A 103 -7.24 -12.41 8.70
C THR A 103 -7.23 -11.18 7.80
N LYS A 104 -8.33 -10.96 7.07
CA LYS A 104 -8.53 -9.73 6.30
C LYS A 104 -9.27 -8.69 7.14
N LEU A 105 -8.54 -7.67 7.59
CA LEU A 105 -9.10 -6.58 8.37
C LEU A 105 -9.95 -5.63 7.51
N THR A 106 -10.86 -4.91 8.17
CA THR A 106 -11.70 -3.89 7.52
C THR A 106 -11.56 -2.57 8.24
N ALA A 107 -11.50 -1.48 7.48
CA ALA A 107 -11.53 -0.13 8.00
C ALA A 107 -12.97 0.42 8.04
N ARG A 108 -13.13 1.71 8.37
CA ARG A 108 -14.38 2.45 8.26
C ARG A 108 -14.34 3.35 7.02
N CYS A 109 -15.33 3.24 6.15
CA CYS A 109 -15.42 4.05 4.95
C CYS A 109 -15.60 5.52 5.32
N GLU A 110 -14.70 6.37 4.84
CA GLU A 110 -14.74 7.81 5.17
C GLU A 110 -15.99 8.50 4.60
N LEU A 111 -16.56 8.00 3.50
CA LEU A 111 -17.72 8.62 2.84
C LEU A 111 -19.07 8.22 3.44
N CYS A 112 -19.20 7.01 4.00
CA CYS A 112 -20.51 6.54 4.51
C CYS A 112 -20.48 5.80 5.84
N GLY A 113 -19.32 5.65 6.47
CA GLY A 113 -19.18 5.02 7.78
C GLY A 113 -19.39 3.50 7.82
N LYS A 114 -19.73 2.85 6.70
CA LYS A 114 -19.81 1.38 6.59
C LYS A 114 -18.42 0.74 6.55
N LYS A 115 -18.33 -0.60 6.58
CA LYS A 115 -17.06 -1.32 6.40
C LYS A 115 -16.38 -0.91 5.08
N ALA A 116 -15.10 -0.59 5.17
CA ALA A 116 -14.21 -0.32 4.05
C ALA A 116 -13.25 -1.48 3.84
N PHE A 117 -12.96 -1.74 2.57
CA PHE A 117 -12.17 -2.89 2.13
C PHE A 117 -11.04 -2.49 1.19
N PHE A 118 -10.99 -1.21 0.78
CA PHE A 118 -10.08 -0.71 -0.24
C PHE A 118 -9.48 0.60 0.20
N THR A 119 -8.23 0.81 -0.20
CA THR A 119 -7.55 2.10 -0.12
C THR A 119 -7.80 2.85 -1.42
N PHE A 120 -8.39 4.03 -1.33
CA PHE A 120 -8.61 4.93 -2.47
C PHE A 120 -7.57 6.05 -2.44
N ARG A 121 -6.87 6.28 -3.55
CA ARG A 121 -5.97 7.42 -3.70
C ARG A 121 -6.77 8.65 -4.09
N LYS A 122 -6.62 9.74 -3.31
CA LYS A 122 -7.32 11.01 -3.52
C LYS A 122 -6.63 11.91 -4.55
N THR A 123 -5.35 11.67 -4.77
CA THR A 123 -4.47 12.50 -5.59
C THR A 123 -4.26 11.88 -6.99
N GLN A 124 -3.66 12.61 -7.94
CA GLN A 124 -3.58 12.20 -9.36
C GLN A 124 -2.29 11.46 -9.74
N GLU A 125 -1.34 11.36 -8.82
CA GLU A 125 -0.09 10.63 -8.95
C GLU A 125 -0.36 9.17 -9.35
N LYS A 126 0.48 8.64 -10.25
CA LYS A 126 0.28 7.33 -10.89
C LYS A 126 1.24 6.26 -10.37
N GLU A 127 2.23 6.63 -9.57
CA GLU A 127 3.20 5.73 -8.96
C GLU A 127 2.48 4.71 -8.08
N THR A 128 2.75 3.42 -8.23
CA THR A 128 2.12 2.39 -7.36
C THR A 128 2.51 2.60 -5.90
N GLU A 129 3.81 2.83 -5.66
CA GLU A 129 4.37 3.11 -4.35
C GLU A 129 4.47 4.62 -4.14
N LEU A 130 3.47 5.21 -3.49
CA LEU A 130 3.54 6.58 -2.99
C LEU A 130 3.36 6.55 -1.48
N ILE A 131 4.43 6.89 -0.77
CA ILE A 131 4.46 6.96 0.69
C ILE A 131 3.63 8.16 1.13
N GLY A 132 2.52 7.91 1.80
CA GLY A 132 1.57 8.93 2.23
C GLY A 132 0.59 8.39 3.26
N GLY A 133 -0.05 9.29 3.99
CA GLY A 133 -1.02 8.97 5.02
C GLY A 133 -2.44 9.33 4.59
N ALA A 134 -3.21 9.84 5.55
CA ALA A 134 -4.59 10.28 5.34
C ALA A 134 -4.71 11.51 4.42
N ASP A 135 -3.62 12.16 4.05
CA ASP A 135 -3.57 13.24 3.05
C ASP A 135 -3.68 12.70 1.62
N VAL A 136 -3.05 11.56 1.34
CA VAL A 136 -3.01 10.92 0.01
C VAL A 136 -4.11 9.87 -0.16
N TYR A 137 -4.42 9.12 0.90
CA TYR A 137 -5.28 7.94 0.82
C TYR A 137 -6.50 8.04 1.75
N MET A 138 -7.56 7.31 1.41
CA MET A 138 -8.73 7.13 2.27
C MET A 138 -9.31 5.71 2.15
N PRO A 139 -9.75 5.07 3.24
CA PRO A 139 -10.46 3.80 3.19
C PRO A 139 -11.88 3.99 2.66
N VAL A 140 -12.27 3.15 1.69
CA VAL A 140 -13.61 3.19 1.07
C VAL A 140 -14.28 1.82 0.99
N CYS A 141 -15.61 1.82 0.98
CA CYS A 141 -16.40 0.65 0.65
C CYS A 141 -16.41 0.41 -0.87
N ARG A 142 -16.90 -0.75 -1.29
CA ARG A 142 -16.94 -1.15 -2.71
C ARG A 142 -17.68 -0.16 -3.60
N GLN A 143 -18.84 0.30 -3.16
CA GLN A 143 -19.67 1.26 -3.91
C GLN A 143 -18.89 2.54 -4.17
N HIS A 144 -18.30 3.12 -3.12
CA HIS A 144 -17.55 4.37 -3.22
C HIS A 144 -16.24 4.25 -3.99
N TYR A 145 -15.58 3.10 -3.94
CA TYR A 145 -14.41 2.84 -4.77
C TYR A 145 -14.79 2.91 -6.27
N VAL A 146 -15.84 2.17 -6.65
CA VAL A 146 -16.29 2.06 -8.05
C VAL A 146 -16.84 3.39 -8.55
N SER A 147 -17.68 4.08 -7.75
CA SER A 147 -18.22 5.37 -8.14
C SER A 147 -17.15 6.46 -8.18
N GLY A 148 -16.20 6.46 -7.24
CA GLY A 148 -15.10 7.42 -7.20
C GLY A 148 -14.20 7.33 -8.44
N HIS A 149 -13.90 6.11 -8.91
CA HIS A 149 -13.18 5.92 -10.17
C HIS A 149 -14.00 6.40 -11.37
N GLY A 150 -15.31 6.13 -11.40
CA GLY A 150 -16.18 6.64 -12.47
C GLY A 150 -16.20 8.18 -12.55
N VAL A 151 -16.12 8.87 -11.41
CA VAL A 151 -16.01 10.34 -11.37
C VAL A 151 -14.64 10.82 -11.84
N ILE A 152 -13.55 10.17 -11.43
CA ILE A 152 -12.18 10.54 -11.88
C ILE A 152 -12.02 10.31 -13.38
N GLU A 153 -12.51 9.18 -13.91
CA GLU A 153 -12.48 8.87 -15.34
C GLU A 153 -13.32 9.86 -16.14
N ALA A 154 -14.55 10.14 -15.71
CA ALA A 154 -15.41 11.13 -16.36
C ALA A 154 -14.78 12.53 -16.35
N ALA A 155 -14.17 12.94 -15.23
CA ALA A 155 -13.47 14.23 -15.14
C ALA A 155 -12.26 14.29 -16.09
N LYS A 156 -11.50 13.20 -16.24
CA LYS A 156 -10.41 13.12 -17.23
C LYS A 156 -10.93 13.27 -18.66
N THR A 157 -12.00 12.56 -19.03
CA THR A 157 -12.58 12.66 -20.37
C THR A 157 -13.05 14.09 -20.71
N VAL A 158 -13.63 14.80 -19.73
CA VAL A 158 -14.04 16.20 -19.91
C VAL A 158 -12.84 17.14 -20.06
N LEU A 159 -11.79 16.93 -19.26
CA LEU A 159 -10.56 17.75 -19.32
C LEU A 159 -9.71 17.49 -20.57
N GLU A 160 -9.81 16.29 -21.16
CA GLU A 160 -9.10 15.88 -22.37
C GLU A 160 -9.93 16.11 -23.66
N SER A 161 -11.14 16.67 -23.56
CA SER A 161 -11.97 17.00 -24.73
C SER A 161 -11.41 18.22 -25.50
N PRO A 162 -11.33 18.20 -26.85
CA PRO A 162 -10.79 19.32 -27.61
C PRO A 162 -11.69 20.55 -27.47
N LYS A 163 -11.10 21.73 -27.17
CA LYS A 163 -11.80 23.00 -27.31
C LYS A 163 -12.19 23.18 -28.78
N ILE A 164 -13.49 23.19 -29.06
CA ILE A 164 -14.00 23.59 -30.38
C ILE A 164 -13.73 25.11 -30.50
N GLU A 165 -12.70 25.48 -31.27
CA GLU A 165 -12.49 26.85 -31.68
C GLU A 165 -13.62 27.27 -32.62
N ASN A 166 -14.35 28.30 -32.22
CA ASN A 166 -15.52 28.80 -32.92
C ASN A 166 -15.04 29.77 -34.01
N GLU A 167 -14.85 29.28 -35.24
CA GLU A 167 -14.59 30.13 -36.42
C GLU A 167 -15.86 30.87 -36.83
N ALA A 168 -16.11 32.01 -36.20
CA ALA A 168 -17.04 33.02 -36.69
C ALA A 168 -16.37 34.39 -36.65
N ASN A 169 -15.39 34.60 -37.55
CA ASN A 169 -14.96 35.93 -37.99
C ASN A 169 -14.00 35.82 -39.19
N LEU A 170 -14.55 35.63 -40.38
CA LEU A 170 -13.92 35.99 -41.66
C LEU A 170 -15.02 36.45 -42.64
N LEU A 171 -15.69 37.54 -42.26
CA LEU A 171 -16.46 38.37 -43.19
C LEU A 171 -16.03 39.83 -42.98
N ALA A 172 -14.81 40.16 -43.42
CA ALA A 172 -14.44 41.50 -43.85
C ALA A 172 -13.09 41.46 -44.57
N ALA A 173 -13.00 42.19 -45.67
CA ALA A 173 -11.78 42.53 -46.43
C ALA A 173 -11.36 41.57 -47.56
N SER A 174 -12.07 41.62 -48.69
CA SER A 174 -11.44 41.90 -50.00
C SER A 174 -12.49 42.40 -51.00
N ALA A 175 -12.85 43.68 -50.85
CA ALA A 175 -13.34 44.48 -51.96
C ALA A 175 -12.28 45.56 -52.21
N ILE A 176 -11.98 45.77 -53.50
CA ILE A 176 -10.91 46.59 -54.11
C ILE A 176 -9.58 45.84 -54.27
#